data_AF-A0A930XS24-F1
#
_entry.id   AF-A0A930XS24-F1
#
_cell.length_a   1.000
_cell.length_b   1.000
_cell.length_c   1.000
_cell.angle_alpha   90.00
_cell.angle_beta   90.00
_cell.angle_gamma   90.00
#
_symmetry.space_group_name_H-M   'P 1'
#
loop_
_entity.id
_entity.type
_entity.pdbx_description
1 polymer ?
#
loop_
_entity_poly.entity_id
_entity_poly.type
_entity_poly.pdbx_seq_one_letter_code
_entity_poly.pdbx_strand_id
1 'polypeptide(L)'
;MNRELEALETLLAIAPHWLKPGGRIGIISFHSLEDRLVKHTLRNTESLKVLTKKPIIPQEDEVDVNVRSRSAKLRLAQKQLTT
;
A
#
# COMPACT_ATOMS: atom_id res chain seq x y z
N MET A 1 -16.88 1.77 -11.75
CA MET A 1 -16.42 1.44 -10.40
C MET A 1 -15.44 0.26 -10.35
N ASN A 2 -15.51 -0.74 -11.26
CA ASN A 2 -14.54 -1.86 -11.28
C ASN A 2 -13.14 -1.51 -11.83
N ARG A 3 -13.05 -0.53 -12.74
CA ARG A 3 -11.79 -0.15 -13.39
C ARG A 3 -10.71 0.34 -12.42
N GLU A 4 -11.10 0.92 -11.29
CA GLU A 4 -10.16 1.39 -10.26
C GLU A 4 -9.48 0.20 -9.57
N LEU A 5 -10.22 -0.86 -9.28
CA LEU A 5 -9.68 -2.07 -8.66
C LEU A 5 -8.77 -2.83 -9.64
N GLU A 6 -9.18 -2.96 -10.91
CA GLU A 6 -8.36 -3.56 -11.97
C GLU A 6 -7.05 -2.78 -12.18
N ALA A 7 -7.11 -1.45 -12.17
CA ALA A 7 -5.92 -0.60 -12.25
C ALA A 7 -5.01 -0.79 -11.03
N LEU A 8 -5.58 -0.92 -9.82
CA LEU A 8 -4.81 -1.20 -8.61
C LEU A 8 -4.15 -2.59 -8.65
N GLU A 9 -4.86 -3.62 -9.11
CA GLU A 9 -4.30 -4.97 -9.29
C GLU A 9 -3.12 -4.95 -10.26
N THR A 10 -3.30 -4.26 -11.39
CA THR A 10 -2.25 -4.08 -12.41
C THR A 10 -1.04 -3.36 -11.83
N LEU A 11 -1.26 -2.24 -11.12
CA LEU A 11 -0.20 -1.49 -10.45
C LEU A 11 0.55 -2.36 -9.44
N LEU A 12 -0.16 -3.10 -8.61
CA LEU A 12 0.44 -3.95 -7.58
C LEU A 12 1.27 -5.10 -8.17
N ALA A 13 0.89 -5.60 -9.35
CA ALA A 13 1.65 -6.63 -10.05
C ALA A 13 2.97 -6.08 -10.66
N ILE A 14 2.94 -4.87 -11.22
CA ILE A 14 4.10 -4.30 -11.94
C ILE A 14 5.05 -3.51 -11.02
N ALA A 15 4.53 -2.81 -10.01
CA ALA A 15 5.31 -1.89 -9.18
C ALA A 15 6.54 -2.53 -8.48
N PRO A 16 6.49 -3.79 -7.98
CA PRO A 16 7.66 -4.43 -7.37
C PRO A 16 8.86 -4.59 -8.33
N HIS A 17 8.62 -4.59 -9.64
CA HIS A 17 9.67 -4.68 -10.66
C HIS A 17 10.35 -3.34 -10.94
N TRP A 18 9.69 -2.22 -10.61
CA TRP A 18 10.24 -0.87 -10.78
C TRP A 18 11.10 -0.41 -9.60
N LEU A 19 11.00 -1.10 -8.46
CA LEU A 19 11.80 -0.79 -7.28
C LEU A 19 13.23 -1.32 -7.44
N LYS A 20 14.22 -0.42 -7.32
CA LYS A 20 15.61 -0.80 -7.08
C LYS A 20 15.72 -1.59 -5.76
N PRO A 21 16.74 -2.45 -5.59
CA PRO A 21 17.02 -3.09 -4.30
C PRO A 21 17.05 -2.06 -3.16
N GLY A 22 16.35 -2.33 -2.07
CA GLY A 22 16.19 -1.39 -0.96
C GLY A 22 15.17 -0.26 -1.17
N GLY A 23 14.64 -0.10 -2.40
CA GLY A 23 13.58 0.86 -2.72
C GLY A 23 12.28 0.56 -1.97
N ARG A 24 11.50 1.59 -1.67
CA ARG A 24 10.26 1.48 -0.88
C ARG A 24 9.05 1.88 -1.71
N ILE A 25 7.93 1.22 -1.43
CA ILE A 25 6.62 1.57 -1.96
C ILE A 25 5.67 1.85 -0.80
N GLY A 26 4.92 2.94 -0.93
CA GLY A 26 3.83 3.31 -0.03
C GLY A 26 2.53 3.43 -0.80
N ILE A 27 1.46 2.84 -0.25
CA ILE A 27 0.13 2.85 -0.85
C ILE A 27 -0.86 3.31 0.19
N ILE A 28 -1.65 4.34 -0.15
CA ILE A 28 -2.76 4.84 0.65
C ILE A 28 -4.05 4.34 0.00
N SER A 29 -4.88 3.66 0.79
CA SER A 29 -6.20 3.16 0.37
C SER A 29 -7.29 3.76 1.25
N PHE A 30 -8.47 4.00 0.69
CA PHE A 30 -9.55 4.68 1.43
C PHE A 30 -10.68 3.74 1.81
N HIS A 31 -10.79 2.58 1.16
CA HIS A 31 -11.83 1.59 1.45
C HIS A 31 -11.28 0.18 1.72
N SER A 32 -12.10 -0.66 2.37
CA SER A 32 -11.66 -1.95 2.90
C SER A 32 -11.26 -2.97 1.83
N LEU A 33 -11.88 -2.92 0.63
CA LEU A 33 -11.52 -3.80 -0.48
C LEU A 33 -10.11 -3.51 -1.02
N GLU A 34 -9.78 -2.24 -1.29
CA GLU A 34 -8.42 -1.81 -1.67
C GLU A 34 -7.40 -2.20 -0.61
N ASP A 35 -7.64 -1.85 0.67
CA ASP A 35 -6.70 -2.15 1.76
C ASP A 35 -6.42 -3.65 1.88
N ARG A 36 -7.47 -4.47 1.71
CA ARG A 36 -7.34 -5.92 1.69
C ARG A 36 -6.46 -6.37 0.53
N LEU A 37 -6.73 -5.90 -0.69
CA LEU A 37 -5.95 -6.25 -1.87
C LEU A 37 -4.47 -5.86 -1.69
N VAL A 38 -4.20 -4.62 -1.30
CA VAL A 38 -2.84 -4.12 -1.02
C VAL A 38 -2.15 -4.97 0.03
N LYS A 39 -2.82 -5.26 1.17
CA LYS A 39 -2.28 -6.10 2.24
C LYS A 39 -1.85 -7.48 1.73
N HIS A 40 -2.72 -8.14 0.97
CA HIS A 40 -2.45 -9.49 0.50
C HIS A 40 -1.34 -9.50 -0.56
N THR A 41 -1.37 -8.59 -1.53
CA THR A 41 -0.34 -8.53 -2.57
C THR A 41 1.04 -8.19 -2.00
N LEU A 42 1.14 -7.19 -1.11
CA LEU A 42 2.43 -6.86 -0.48
C LEU A 42 2.99 -8.00 0.37
N ARG A 43 2.12 -8.79 1.03
CA ARG A 43 2.53 -9.94 1.84
C ARG A 43 2.95 -11.16 1.00
N ASN A 44 2.25 -11.38 -0.12
CA ASN A 44 2.47 -12.55 -0.97
C ASN A 44 3.57 -12.33 -2.03
N THR A 45 4.07 -11.10 -2.18
CA THR A 45 5.17 -10.80 -3.10
C THR A 45 6.51 -11.10 -2.41
N GLU A 46 7.16 -12.19 -2.80
CA GLU A 46 8.40 -12.67 -2.17
C GLU A 46 9.51 -11.61 -2.16
N SER A 47 9.65 -10.86 -3.26
CA SER A 47 10.69 -9.83 -3.39
C SER A 47 10.46 -8.58 -2.53
N LEU A 48 9.35 -8.51 -1.79
CA LEU A 48 9.02 -7.40 -0.90
C LEU A 48 9.07 -7.82 0.57
N LYS A 49 9.63 -6.94 1.39
CA LYS A 49 9.53 -6.99 2.85
C LYS A 49 8.50 -5.97 3.32
N VAL A 50 7.39 -6.45 3.89
CA VAL A 50 6.37 -5.58 4.50
C VAL A 50 6.96 -4.87 5.72
N LEU A 51 6.88 -3.54 5.75
CA LEU A 51 7.37 -2.71 6.85
C LEU A 51 6.27 -2.43 7.89
N THR A 52 5.01 -2.36 7.46
CA THR A 52 3.87 -2.04 8.33
C THR A 52 2.95 -3.25 8.51
N LYS A 53 2.99 -3.89 9.69
CA LYS A 53 2.11 -5.04 10.00
C LYS A 53 0.63 -4.65 10.05
N LYS A 54 0.34 -3.50 10.68
CA LYS A 54 -0.97 -2.83 10.68
C LYS A 54 -0.87 -1.60 9.76
N PRO A 55 -1.96 -1.19 9.07
CA PRO A 55 -1.93 0.04 8.31
C PRO A 55 -1.69 1.23 9.24
N ILE A 56 -0.96 2.22 8.75
CA ILE A 56 -0.84 3.52 9.41
C ILE A 56 -2.13 4.29 9.08
N ILE A 57 -2.79 4.83 10.11
CA ILE A 57 -4.04 5.58 10.00
C ILE A 57 -3.78 7.05 10.36
N PRO A 58 -4.58 7.98 9.83
CA PRO A 58 -4.48 9.40 10.21
C PRO A 58 -4.68 9.58 11.70
N GLN A 59 -4.06 10.62 12.25
CA GLN A 59 -4.28 11.06 13.63
C GLN A 59 -5.52 11.97 13.70
N GLU A 60 -6.04 12.22 14.90
CA GLU A 60 -7.26 13.01 15.10
C GLU A 60 -7.13 14.44 14.56
N ASP A 61 -5.98 15.08 14.80
CA ASP A 61 -5.64 16.41 14.28
C ASP A 61 -5.63 16.47 12.74
N GLU A 62 -5.13 15.42 12.07
CA GLU A 62 -5.18 15.30 10.62
C GLU A 62 -6.62 15.19 10.10
N VAL A 63 -7.48 14.45 10.80
CA VAL A 63 -8.89 14.27 10.41
C VAL A 63 -9.68 15.57 10.58
N ASP A 64 -9.38 16.35 11.62
CA ASP A 64 -10.02 17.64 11.88
C ASP A 64 -9.72 18.66 10.77
N VAL A 65 -8.49 18.69 10.28
CA VAL A 65 -8.07 19.58 9.18
C VAL A 65 -8.46 19.01 7.80
N ASN A 66 -8.50 17.69 7.66
CA ASN A 66 -8.81 17.01 6.41
C ASN A 66 -9.73 15.80 6.63
N VAL A 67 -11.04 16.05 6.65
CA VAL A 67 -12.07 15.00 6.84
C VAL A 67 -11.95 13.86 5.82
N ARG A 68 -11.39 14.10 4.62
CA ARG A 68 -11.20 13.05 3.60
C ARG A 68 -10.13 12.03 4.00
N SER A 69 -9.21 12.37 4.91
CA SER A 69 -8.19 11.43 5.40
C SER A 69 -8.76 10.35 6.30
N ARG A 70 -9.91 10.57 6.95
CA ARG A 70 -10.48 9.71 8.01
C ARG A 70 -10.46 8.20 7.77
N SER A 71 -10.58 7.76 6.51
CA SER A 71 -10.62 6.34 6.13
C SER A 71 -9.33 5.84 5.48
N ALA A 72 -8.34 6.71 5.32
CA ALA A 72 -7.04 6.43 4.75
C ALA A 72 -6.29 5.37 5.56
N LYS A 73 -5.67 4.45 4.84
CA LYS A 73 -4.84 3.37 5.37
C LYS A 73 -3.57 3.31 4.54
N LEU A 74 -2.46 3.71 5.14
CA LEU A 74 -1.14 3.65 4.52
C LEU A 74 -0.46 2.32 4.83
N ARG A 75 0.06 1.67 3.79
CA ARG A 75 0.90 0.47 3.90
C ARG A 75 2.23 0.67 3.20
N LEU A 76 3.30 0.19 3.83
CA LEU A 76 4.67 0.31 3.33
C LEU A 76 5.31 -1.08 3.13
N ALA A 77 6.02 -1.23 2.03
CA ALA A 77 6.90 -2.36 1.76
C ALA A 77 8.22 -1.90 1.14
N GLN A 78 9.26 -2.72 1.28
CA GLN A 78 10.58 -2.47 0.73
C GLN A 78 11.00 -3.62 -0.17
N LYS A 79 11.57 -3.32 -1.35
CA LYS A 79 12.25 -4.32 -2.18
C LYS A 79 13.41 -4.90 -1.40
N GLN A 80 13.45 -6.22 -1.30
CA GLN A 80 14.57 -6.91 -0.68
C GLN A 80 15.88 -6.59 -1.41
N LEU A 81 16.98 -6.59 -0.66
CA LEU A 81 18.30 -6.47 -1.25
C LEU A 81 18.58 -7.77 -2.00
N THR A 82 18.82 -7.68 -3.30
CA THR A 82 19.43 -8.79 -4.03
C THR A 82 20.87 -8.87 -3.53
N THR A 83 21.20 -9.96 -2.82
CA THR A 83 22.59 -10.30 -2.47
C THR A 83 23.40 -10.53 -3.74
#